data_AF-A0A5D6VC08-F1
#
_entry.id   AF-A0A5D6VC08-F1
#
_cell.length_a   1.000
_cell.length_b   1.000
_cell.length_c   1.000
_cell.angle_alpha   90.00
_cell.angle_beta   90.00
_cell.angle_gamma   90.00
#
_symmetry.space_group_name_H-M   'P 1'
#
loop_
_entity.id
_entity.type
_entity.pdbx_description
1 polymer ?
#
loop_
_entity_poly.entity_id
_entity_poly.type
_entity_poly.pdbx_seq_one_letter_code
_entity_poly.pdbx_strand_id
1 'polypeptide(L)'
;MKMNVDGYKRLKEQSNGLAFSTLTTTLKLLEKDGKPELAQRIADILADEEIDKPSQHDNQNKHASFCYVSLPDEDIESIISMLCGLEVNALDNEYQTTASASFYASLLDNWNDLLLQQSGRDASTSSA
;
A
#
# COMPACT_ATOMS: atom_id res chain seq x y z
N MET A 1 24.28 -0.45 -11.75
CA MET A 1 23.80 0.94 -11.89
C MET A 1 23.39 1.40 -10.50
N LYS A 2 24.06 2.39 -9.90
CA LYS A 2 23.76 2.83 -8.52
C LYS A 2 22.60 3.82 -8.54
N MET A 3 21.53 3.51 -7.82
CA MET A 3 20.39 4.39 -7.63
C MET A 3 20.83 5.63 -6.82
N ASN A 4 20.75 6.82 -7.43
CA ASN A 4 21.06 8.09 -6.78
C ASN A 4 19.87 8.52 -5.90
N VAL A 5 20.14 9.26 -4.82
CA VAL A 5 19.16 9.89 -3.91
C VAL A 5 18.10 10.68 -4.67
N ASP A 6 18.46 11.29 -5.80
CA ASP A 6 17.52 12.01 -6.67
C ASP A 6 16.58 11.07 -7.45
N GLY A 7 17.03 9.85 -7.76
CA GLY A 7 16.18 8.79 -8.31
C GLY A 7 15.20 8.27 -7.25
N TYR A 8 15.64 8.13 -6.00
CA TYR A 8 14.78 7.79 -4.86
C TYR A 8 13.74 8.89 -4.56
N LYS A 9 14.14 10.18 -4.61
CA LYS A 9 13.23 11.32 -4.46
C LYS A 9 12.23 11.44 -5.60
N ARG A 10 12.65 11.25 -6.86
CA ARG A 10 11.75 11.24 -8.02
C ARG A 10 10.77 10.08 -7.99
N LEU A 11 11.19 8.89 -7.54
CA LEU A 11 10.28 7.77 -7.31
C LEU A 11 9.27 8.09 -6.21
N LYS A 12 9.69 8.76 -5.13
CA LYS A 12 8.82 9.25 -4.04
C LYS A 12 7.86 10.37 -4.48
N GLU A 13 8.18 11.10 -5.54
CA GLU A 13 7.31 12.11 -6.16
C GLU A 13 6.41 11.52 -7.26
N GLN A 14 6.63 10.26 -7.66
CA GLN A 14 5.87 9.50 -8.67
C GLN A 14 5.14 8.28 -8.07
N SER A 15 5.09 8.14 -6.74
CA SER A 15 5.00 6.82 -6.10
C SER A 15 3.57 6.29 -5.97
N ASN A 16 3.16 5.42 -6.89
CA ASN A 16 2.19 4.37 -6.55
C ASN A 16 2.84 3.35 -5.59
N GLY A 17 3.39 3.82 -4.47
CA GLY A 17 4.31 3.09 -3.62
C GLY A 17 3.74 2.97 -2.23
N LEU A 18 3.46 1.74 -1.80
CA LEU A 18 3.07 1.47 -0.41
C LEU A 18 4.22 0.86 0.36
N ALA A 19 4.27 1.13 1.66
CA ALA A 19 5.25 0.50 2.52
C ALA A 19 5.04 -1.02 2.53
N PHE A 20 6.12 -1.79 2.55
CA PHE A 20 6.07 -3.26 2.59
C PHE A 20 5.21 -3.77 3.77
N SER A 21 5.30 -3.09 4.93
CA SER A 21 4.48 -3.38 6.10
C SER A 21 2.98 -3.15 5.89
N THR A 22 2.61 -2.13 5.11
CA THR A 22 1.21 -1.83 4.76
C THR A 22 0.65 -2.96 3.89
N LEU A 23 1.40 -3.39 2.88
CA LEU A 23 1.02 -4.49 1.99
C LEU A 23 0.95 -5.84 2.72
N THR A 24 1.95 -6.15 3.55
CA THR A 24 1.97 -7.40 4.33
C THR A 24 0.80 -7.47 5.32
N THR A 25 0.47 -6.33 5.94
CA THR A 25 -0.71 -6.24 6.81
C THR A 25 -1.99 -6.43 6.01
N THR A 26 -2.10 -5.74 4.87
CA THR A 26 -3.28 -5.81 3.99
C THR A 26 -3.51 -7.23 3.49
N LEU A 27 -2.45 -7.94 3.09
CA LEU A 27 -2.50 -9.36 2.71
C LEU A 27 -3.15 -10.22 3.79
N LYS A 28 -2.67 -10.13 5.03
CA LYS A 28 -3.22 -10.91 6.16
C LYS A 28 -4.68 -10.59 6.44
N LEU A 29 -5.08 -9.33 6.26
CA LEU A 29 -6.48 -8.92 6.43
C LEU A 29 -7.35 -9.51 5.30
N LEU A 30 -6.89 -9.49 4.06
CA LEU A 30 -7.59 -10.09 2.91
C LEU A 30 -7.74 -11.61 3.05
N GLU A 31 -6.69 -12.30 3.53
CA GLU A 31 -6.75 -13.74 3.82
C GLU A 31 -7.80 -14.05 4.90
N LYS A 32 -7.86 -13.22 5.95
CA LYS A 32 -8.83 -13.37 7.04
C LYS A 32 -10.26 -13.05 6.60
N ASP A 33 -10.43 -12.07 5.72
CA ASP A 33 -11.73 -11.64 5.17
C ASP A 33 -12.25 -12.58 4.07
N GLY A 34 -11.44 -13.55 3.63
CA GLY A 34 -11.84 -14.52 2.62
C GLY A 34 -11.85 -13.93 1.20
N LYS A 35 -10.92 -13.01 0.90
CA LYS A 35 -10.71 -12.40 -0.42
C LYS A 35 -9.45 -12.96 -1.10
N PRO A 36 -9.43 -14.25 -1.51
CA PRO A 36 -8.21 -14.92 -1.96
C PRO A 36 -7.61 -14.33 -3.25
N GLU A 37 -8.44 -13.81 -4.15
CA GLU A 37 -7.97 -13.22 -5.41
C GLU A 37 -7.19 -11.92 -5.18
N LEU A 38 -7.72 -11.03 -4.34
CA LEU A 38 -7.01 -9.81 -3.93
C LEU A 38 -5.79 -10.13 -3.09
N ALA A 39 -5.88 -11.11 -2.18
CA ALA A 39 -4.74 -11.58 -1.41
C ALA A 39 -3.60 -12.06 -2.34
N GLN A 40 -3.92 -12.85 -3.37
CA GLN A 40 -2.93 -13.31 -4.34
C GLN A 40 -2.28 -12.15 -5.08
N ARG A 41 -3.04 -11.15 -5.53
CA ARG A 41 -2.49 -9.97 -6.21
C ARG A 41 -1.52 -9.18 -5.32
N ILE A 42 -1.84 -9.03 -4.03
CA ILE A 42 -0.92 -8.40 -3.06
C ILE A 42 0.32 -9.27 -2.83
N ALA A 43 0.17 -10.59 -2.78
CA ALA A 43 1.29 -11.52 -2.65
C ALA A 43 2.22 -11.44 -3.87
N ASP A 44 1.67 -11.32 -5.08
CA ASP A 44 2.45 -11.16 -6.32
C ASP A 44 3.24 -9.84 -6.31
N ILE A 45 2.63 -8.73 -5.88
CA ILE A 45 3.33 -7.44 -5.69
C ILE A 45 4.48 -7.55 -4.68
N LEU A 46 4.25 -8.26 -3.57
CA LEU A 46 5.28 -8.48 -2.55
C LEU A 46 6.42 -9.38 -3.07
N ALA A 47 6.15 -10.28 -4.01
CA ALA A 47 7.13 -11.19 -4.60
C ALA A 47 7.96 -10.54 -5.72
N ASP A 48 7.35 -9.65 -6.53
CA ASP A 48 8.02 -8.96 -7.64
C ASP A 48 9.07 -7.93 -7.15
N GLU A 49 8.93 -7.44 -5.91
CA GLU A 49 9.82 -6.46 -5.27
C GLU A 49 10.97 -7.08 -4.45
N GLU A 50 11.29 -8.37 -4.66
CA GLU A 50 12.55 -8.96 -4.22
C GLU A 50 13.72 -8.46 -5.10
N ILE A 51 13.84 -7.13 -5.24
CA ILE A 51 14.95 -6.48 -5.92
C ILE A 51 16.10 -6.36 -4.92
N ASP A 52 17.08 -7.24 -5.11
CA ASP A 52 18.35 -7.31 -4.39
C ASP A 52 18.96 -5.89 -4.24
N LYS A 53 19.09 -5.39 -3.00
CA LYS A 53 19.69 -4.07 -2.75
C LYS A 53 21.09 -4.04 -3.38
N PRO A 54 21.46 -3.01 -4.16
CA PRO A 54 22.86 -2.83 -4.52
C PRO A 54 23.68 -2.72 -3.23
N SER A 55 24.73 -3.53 -3.15
CA SER A 55 25.62 -3.73 -2.00
C SER A 55 26.37 -2.45 -1.63
N GLN A 56 25.67 -1.47 -1.08
CA GLN A 56 26.29 -0.28 -0.49
C GLN A 56 25.29 0.41 0.44
N HIS A 57 25.05 -0.19 1.60
CA HIS A 57 25.07 0.48 2.90
C HIS A 57 24.74 -0.57 3.96
N ASP A 58 25.59 -0.62 4.97
CA ASP A 58 25.70 -1.59 6.05
C ASP A 58 24.51 -1.51 7.04
N ASN A 59 23.28 -1.74 6.56
CA ASN A 59 22.08 -1.75 7.38
C ASN A 59 21.27 -3.03 7.11
N GLN A 60 21.21 -3.87 8.14
CA GLN A 60 20.77 -5.26 8.20
C GLN A 60 19.27 -5.54 7.88
N ASN A 61 18.54 -4.62 7.24
CA ASN A 61 17.13 -4.85 6.87
C ASN A 61 17.01 -5.22 5.39
N LYS A 62 16.73 -6.51 5.17
CA LYS A 62 16.60 -7.19 3.86
C LYS A 62 15.31 -6.87 3.10
N HIS A 63 14.40 -6.07 3.65
CA HIS A 63 13.14 -5.73 2.98
C HIS A 63 13.23 -4.40 2.23
N ALA A 64 12.61 -4.33 1.05
CA ALA A 64 12.31 -3.08 0.37
C ALA A 64 11.48 -2.19 1.31
N SER A 65 11.83 -0.91 1.44
CA SER A 65 11.07 0.00 2.31
C SER A 65 9.69 0.33 1.73
N PHE A 66 9.53 0.22 0.41
CA PHE A 66 8.32 0.51 -0.34
C PHE A 66 8.24 -0.43 -1.56
N CYS A 67 7.02 -0.76 -1.99
CA CYS A 67 6.71 -1.58 -3.16
C CYS A 67 5.80 -0.80 -4.11
N TYR A 68 6.05 -0.92 -5.41
CA TYR A 68 5.14 -0.38 -6.41
C TYR A 68 3.85 -1.20 -6.48
N VAL A 69 2.71 -0.52 -6.38
CA VAL A 69 1.38 -1.15 -6.42
C VAL A 69 0.79 -0.93 -7.80
N SER A 70 0.79 -2.02 -8.58
CA SER A 70 0.15 -2.08 -9.89
C SER A 70 -1.19 -2.81 -9.80
N LEU A 71 -2.19 -2.17 -9.19
CA LEU A 71 -3.56 -2.67 -9.10
C LEU A 71 -4.52 -1.73 -9.83
N PRO A 72 -5.61 -2.25 -10.42
CA PRO A 72 -6.69 -1.41 -10.93
C PRO A 72 -7.42 -0.71 -9.78
N ASP A 73 -8.02 0.45 -10.07
CA ASP A 73 -8.77 1.24 -9.09
C ASP A 73 -9.86 0.43 -8.37
N GLU A 74 -10.55 -0.48 -9.07
CA GLU A 74 -11.58 -1.35 -8.51
C GLU A 74 -11.05 -2.28 -7.39
N ASP A 75 -9.82 -2.80 -7.55
CA ASP A 75 -9.18 -3.64 -6.55
C ASP A 75 -8.77 -2.79 -5.33
N ILE A 76 -8.28 -1.57 -5.59
CA ILE A 76 -7.91 -0.60 -4.55
C ILE A 76 -9.14 -0.17 -3.76
N GLU A 77 -10.24 0.16 -4.42
CA GLU A 77 -11.53 0.50 -3.81
C GLU A 77 -12.07 -0.67 -2.97
N SER A 78 -11.93 -1.92 -3.44
CA SER A 78 -12.33 -3.08 -2.63
C SER A 78 -11.49 -3.23 -1.37
N ILE A 79 -10.20 -2.89 -1.41
CA ILE A 79 -9.33 -2.92 -0.22
C ILE A 79 -9.72 -1.80 0.75
N ILE A 80 -9.95 -0.59 0.23
CA ILE A 80 -10.42 0.58 1.01
C ILE A 80 -11.74 0.26 1.71
N SER A 81 -12.71 -0.33 0.99
CA SER A 81 -14.01 -0.70 1.55
C SER A 81 -13.88 -1.73 2.70
N MET A 82 -13.01 -2.74 2.53
CA MET A 82 -12.73 -3.70 3.60
C MET A 82 -12.12 -3.01 4.84
N LEU A 83 -11.12 -2.14 4.64
CA LEU A 83 -10.46 -1.43 5.74
C LEU A 83 -11.41 -0.49 6.48
N CYS A 84 -12.30 0.21 5.77
CA CYS A 84 -13.35 1.04 6.38
C CYS A 84 -14.28 0.20 7.26
N GLY A 85 -14.69 -0.99 6.79
CA GLY A 85 -15.47 -1.92 7.60
C GLY A 85 -14.74 -2.37 8.87
N LEU A 86 -13.44 -2.65 8.78
CA LEU A 86 -12.61 -3.03 9.93
C LEU A 86 -12.42 -1.88 10.93
N GLU A 87 -12.23 -0.65 10.45
CA GLU A 87 -12.14 0.55 11.26
C GLU A 87 -13.41 0.75 12.09
N VAL A 88 -14.58 0.74 11.44
CA VAL A 88 -15.88 0.93 12.10
C VAL A 88 -16.16 -0.19 13.10
N ASN A 89 -15.85 -1.44 12.74
CA ASN A 89 -16.02 -2.59 13.64
C ASN A 89 -15.04 -2.60 14.83
N ALA A 90 -13.98 -1.79 14.77
CA ALA A 90 -12.99 -1.69 15.83
C ALA A 90 -13.28 -0.56 16.83
N LEU A 91 -14.36 0.21 16.65
CA LEU A 91 -14.83 1.17 17.66
C LEU A 91 -15.26 0.44 18.93
N ASP A 92 -15.21 1.13 20.07
CA ASP A 92 -15.74 0.58 21.31
C ASP A 92 -17.28 0.67 21.38
N ASN A 93 -17.85 0.19 22.50
CA ASN A 93 -19.30 0.20 22.71
C ASN A 93 -19.91 1.61 22.81
N GLU A 94 -19.07 2.65 22.94
CA GLU A 94 -19.46 4.06 22.97
C GLU A 94 -19.15 4.76 21.64
N TYR A 95 -18.84 3.98 20.59
CA TYR A 95 -18.46 4.45 19.26
C TYR A 95 -17.20 5.33 19.26
N GLN A 96 -16.34 5.19 20.28
CA GLN A 96 -15.08 5.92 20.34
C GLN A 96 -13.98 5.16 19.59
N THR A 97 -13.05 5.94 19.01
CA THR A 97 -11.88 5.41 18.33
C THR A 97 -10.98 4.65 19.30
N THR A 98 -10.74 3.37 19.01
CA THR A 98 -9.77 2.54 19.73
C THR A 98 -8.42 2.54 19.02
N ALA A 99 -7.39 1.96 19.64
CA ALA A 99 -6.09 1.77 18.99
C ALA A 99 -6.19 0.96 17.69
N SER A 100 -7.09 -0.04 17.63
CA SER A 100 -7.32 -0.85 16.43
C SER A 100 -8.03 -0.03 15.35
N ALA A 101 -9.01 0.79 15.72
CA ALA A 101 -9.68 1.69 14.77
C ALA A 101 -8.68 2.69 14.18
N SER A 102 -7.86 3.35 15.01
CA SER A 102 -6.80 4.24 14.53
C SER A 102 -5.79 3.55 13.61
N PHE A 103 -5.47 2.28 13.89
CA PHE A 103 -4.57 1.50 13.05
C PHE A 103 -5.19 1.22 11.68
N TYR A 104 -6.45 0.82 11.62
CA TYR A 104 -7.16 0.61 10.35
C TYR A 104 -7.34 1.90 9.58
N ALA A 105 -7.65 3.02 10.24
CA ALA A 105 -7.70 4.35 9.64
C ALA A 105 -6.35 4.74 9.01
N SER A 106 -5.23 4.45 9.69
CA SER A 106 -3.90 4.71 9.12
C SER A 106 -3.60 3.87 7.87
N LEU A 107 -4.08 2.62 7.79
CA LEU A 107 -3.96 1.82 6.57
C LEU A 107 -4.86 2.39 5.46
N LEU A 108 -6.08 2.80 5.82
CA LEU A 108 -7.05 3.40 4.93
C LEU A 108 -6.50 4.67 4.27
N ASP A 109 -5.88 5.56 5.05
CA ASP A 109 -5.23 6.77 4.55
C ASP A 109 -4.18 6.46 3.48
N ASN A 110 -3.32 5.46 3.72
CA ASN A 110 -2.29 5.06 2.76
C ASN A 110 -2.90 4.57 1.42
N TRP A 111 -3.99 3.80 1.47
CA TRP A 111 -4.65 3.29 0.27
C TRP A 111 -5.47 4.38 -0.46
N ASN A 112 -6.09 5.29 0.28
CA ASN A 112 -6.77 6.46 -0.31
C ASN A 112 -5.78 7.39 -1.01
N ASP A 113 -4.64 7.67 -0.37
CA ASP A 113 -3.58 8.46 -0.98
C ASP A 113 -3.07 7.83 -2.28
N LEU A 114 -2.94 6.49 -2.30
CA LEU A 114 -2.59 5.75 -3.51
C LEU A 114 -3.63 5.95 -4.62
N LEU A 115 -4.93 5.77 -4.30
CA LEU A 115 -6.02 5.92 -5.27
C LEU A 115 -6.05 7.34 -5.86
N LEU A 116 -5.95 8.38 -5.01
CA LEU A 116 -5.93 9.77 -5.45
C LEU A 116 -4.75 10.08 -6.38
N GLN A 117 -3.59 9.46 -6.13
CA GLN A 117 -2.41 9.60 -6.98
C GLN A 117 -2.55 8.91 -8.34
N GLN A 118 -3.37 7.87 -8.45
CA GLN A 118 -3.70 7.21 -9.72
C GLN A 118 -4.69 8.06 -10.53
N SER A 119 -5.78 8.54 -9.90
CA SER A 119 -6.77 9.37 -10.57
C SER A 119 -6.22 10.73 -11.05
N GLY A 120 -5.22 11.30 -10.35
CA GLY A 120 -4.53 12.52 -10.78
C GLY A 120 -3.68 12.38 -12.05
N ARG A 121 -3.25 11.15 -12.40
CA ARG A 121 -2.46 10.87 -13.62
C ARG A 121 -3.35 10.73 -14.86
N ASP A 122 -4.49 10.08 -14.74
CA ASP A 122 -5.40 9.89 -15.88
C ASP A 122 -5.99 11.21 -16.38
N ALA A 123 -6.15 12.20 -15.50
CA ALA A 123 -6.52 13.56 -15.88
C ALA A 123 -5.40 14.30 -16.65
N SER A 124 -4.13 13.96 -16.39
CA SER A 124 -2.96 14.63 -16.98
C SER A 124 -2.55 14.04 -18.34
N THR A 125 -3.02 12.83 -18.69
CA THR A 125 -2.76 12.17 -19.98
C THR A 125 -3.86 12.45 -21.02
N SER A 126 -4.96 13.11 -20.63
CA SER A 126 -6.10 13.42 -21.51
C SER A 126 -5.99 14.77 -22.26
N SER A 127 -4.88 15.50 -22.12
CA SER A 127 -4.60 16.72 -22.90
C SER A 127 -3.42 16.48 -23.86
N ALA A 128 -3.71 15.86 -25.00
CA ALA A 128 -2.83 15.79 -26.17
C ALA A 128 -3.49 16.51 -27.35
#